data_AF-A0A350UQD4-F1
#
_entry.id   AF-A0A350UQD4-F1
#
_cell.length_a   1.000
_cell.length_b   1.000
_cell.length_c   1.000
_cell.angle_alpha   90.00
_cell.angle_beta   90.00
_cell.angle_gamma   90.00
#
_symmetry.space_group_name_H-M   'P 1'
#
loop_
_entity.id
_entity.type
_entity.pdbx_description
1 polymer ?
#
loop_
_entity_poly.entity_id
_entity_poly.type
_entity_poly.pdbx_seq_one_letter_code
_entity_poly.pdbx_strand_id
1 'polypeptide(L)'
;LASHEAFDLGRSQWDLIVMSFAFTTLSDETYMRRVRDSLRPGGILLIEGFNGGPPREPNLILKSMLDYRVLLFEDLPGVADWGKVTAPLLRVALEKIASEPAP
;
A
#
# COMPACT_ATOMS: atom_id res chain seq x y z
N LEU A 1 -18.98 -5.89 16.07
CA LEU A 1 -17.83 -6.49 15.35
C LEU A 1 -16.82 -5.40 15.11
N ALA A 2 -15.53 -5.64 15.34
CA ALA A 2 -14.49 -4.66 15.04
C ALA A 2 -14.32 -4.54 13.51
N SER A 3 -14.25 -3.32 12.99
CA SER A 3 -13.88 -3.07 11.59
C SER A 3 -12.36 -3.23 11.43
N HIS A 4 -11.90 -3.51 10.21
CA HIS A 4 -10.47 -3.55 9.90
C HIS A 4 -9.78 -2.20 10.23
N GLU A 5 -10.49 -1.09 10.10
CA GLU A 5 -10.03 0.26 10.46
C GLU A 5 -9.72 0.38 11.96
N ALA A 6 -10.49 -0.31 12.80
CA ALA A 6 -10.35 -0.31 14.26
C ALA A 6 -9.36 -1.37 14.78
N PHE A 7 -8.81 -2.22 13.91
CA PHE A 7 -7.82 -3.21 14.31
C PHE A 7 -6.51 -2.53 14.75
N ASP A 8 -5.98 -2.93 15.91
CA ASP A 8 -4.69 -2.44 16.37
C ASP A 8 -3.56 -3.18 15.65
N LEU A 9 -2.89 -2.49 14.73
CA LEU A 9 -1.75 -3.02 13.99
C LEU A 9 -0.47 -3.05 14.85
N GLY A 10 -0.45 -2.42 16.02
CA GLY A 10 0.75 -2.29 16.84
C GLY A 10 1.82 -1.40 16.19
N ARG A 11 3.06 -1.48 16.71
CA ARG A 11 4.23 -0.73 16.21
C ARG A 11 5.42 -1.67 15.99
N SER A 12 6.03 -1.60 14.81
CA SER A 12 7.20 -2.40 14.43
C SER A 12 7.04 -3.92 14.68
N GLN A 13 5.83 -4.46 14.45
CA GLN A 13 5.51 -5.86 14.69
C GLN A 13 5.50 -6.71 13.42
N TRP A 14 5.43 -6.08 12.24
CA TRP A 14 5.21 -6.78 10.99
C TRP A 14 6.41 -6.72 10.07
N ASP A 15 6.80 -7.88 9.56
CA ASP A 15 7.84 -8.04 8.55
C ASP A 15 7.28 -7.88 7.13
N LEU A 16 6.00 -8.20 6.97
CA LEU A 16 5.26 -8.13 5.72
C LEU A 16 3.81 -7.75 6.02
N ILE A 17 3.29 -6.78 5.27
CA ILE A 17 1.87 -6.47 5.18
C ILE A 17 1.46 -6.59 3.71
N VAL A 18 0.37 -7.29 3.43
CA VAL A 18 -0.16 -7.48 2.07
C VAL A 18 -1.54 -6.85 1.98
N MET A 19 -1.73 -5.98 1.00
CA MET A 19 -3.01 -5.38 0.62
C MET A 19 -3.33 -5.80 -0.82
N SER A 20 -4.11 -6.86 -0.99
CA SER A 20 -4.53 -7.37 -2.30
C SER A 20 -6.00 -7.06 -2.52
N PHE A 21 -6.29 -6.28 -3.56
CA PHE A 21 -7.63 -5.80 -3.94
C PHE A 21 -8.39 -5.08 -2.80
N ALA A 22 -7.65 -4.44 -1.88
CA ALA A 22 -8.16 -3.78 -0.68
C ALA A 22 -7.88 -2.26 -0.69
N PHE A 23 -8.27 -1.58 -1.78
CA PHE A 23 -7.87 -0.19 -2.07
C PHE A 23 -8.65 0.91 -1.33
N THR A 24 -9.59 0.56 -0.47
CA THR A 24 -10.59 1.52 0.05
C THR A 24 -9.98 2.63 0.90
N THR A 25 -8.76 2.47 1.42
CA THR A 25 -8.14 3.40 2.37
C THR A 25 -6.74 3.87 1.96
N LEU A 26 -6.26 3.59 0.74
CA LEU A 26 -4.91 4.02 0.34
C LEU A 26 -4.73 5.55 0.26
N SER A 27 -5.83 6.29 0.08
CA SER A 27 -5.85 7.75 0.12
C SER A 27 -5.96 8.32 1.54
N ASP A 28 -6.23 7.50 2.56
CA ASP A 28 -6.27 7.91 3.96
C ASP A 28 -4.86 7.91 4.55
N GLU A 29 -4.27 9.10 4.64
CA GLU A 29 -2.93 9.30 5.20
C GLU A 29 -2.80 8.84 6.66
N THR A 30 -3.88 8.91 7.45
CA THR A 30 -3.86 8.48 8.86
C THR A 30 -3.79 6.97 8.95
N TYR A 31 -4.60 6.28 8.15
CA TYR A 31 -4.54 4.82 8.04
C TYR A 31 -3.19 4.35 7.51
N MET A 32 -2.70 4.94 6.42
CA MET A 32 -1.43 4.55 5.81
C MET A 32 -0.22 4.83 6.72
N ARG A 33 -0.28 5.86 7.56
CA ARG A 33 0.73 6.09 8.61
C ARG A 33 0.74 5.00 9.67
N ARG A 34 -0.43 4.52 10.11
CA ARG A 34 -0.53 3.40 11.06
C ARG A 34 0.04 2.11 10.46
N VAL A 35 -0.23 1.85 9.18
CA VAL A 35 0.36 0.72 8.43
C VAL A 35 1.88 0.84 8.36
N ARG A 36 2.39 2.05 8.06
CA ARG A 36 3.84 2.31 8.07
C ARG A 36 4.44 2.05 9.45
N ASP A 37 3.82 2.58 10.50
CA ASP A 37 4.35 2.52 11.86
C ASP A 37 4.34 1.09 12.42
N SER A 38 3.41 0.25 11.97
CA SER A 38 3.32 -1.15 12.36
C SER A 38 4.38 -2.04 11.72
N LEU A 39 4.93 -1.67 10.55
CA LEU A 39 6.05 -2.39 9.94
C LEU A 39 7.33 -2.21 10.76
N ARG A 40 8.12 -3.28 10.91
CA ARG A 40 9.49 -3.17 11.40
C ARG A 40 10.36 -2.37 10.41
N PRO A 41 11.50 -1.78 10.83
CA PRO A 41 12.51 -1.32 9.89
C PRO A 41 12.91 -2.45 8.93
N GLY A 42 12.93 -2.18 7.62
CA GLY A 42 13.14 -3.19 6.58
C GLY A 42 11.93 -4.11 6.32
N GLY A 43 10.80 -3.88 6.99
CA GLY A 43 9.54 -4.58 6.70
C GLY A 43 8.93 -4.11 5.38
N ILE A 44 8.19 -5.01 4.72
CA ILE A 44 7.66 -4.80 3.37
C ILE A 44 6.15 -4.57 3.38
N LEU A 45 5.68 -3.57 2.64
CA LEU A 45 4.29 -3.39 2.25
C LEU A 45 4.14 -3.81 0.79
N LEU A 46 3.30 -4.81 0.53
CA LEU A 46 2.91 -5.22 -0.82
C LEU A 46 1.48 -4.77 -1.10
N ILE A 47 1.29 -4.08 -2.22
CA ILE A 47 -0.02 -3.62 -2.69
C ILE A 47 -0.27 -4.22 -4.06
N GLU A 48 -1.42 -4.86 -4.25
CA GLU A 48 -1.88 -5.34 -5.55
C GLU A 48 -3.33 -4.96 -5.82
N GLY A 49 -3.60 -4.60 -7.07
CA GLY A 49 -4.91 -4.72 -7.70
C GLY A 49 -5.29 -3.54 -8.59
N PHE A 50 -6.54 -3.50 -9.03
CA PHE A 50 -6.94 -2.65 -10.15
C PHE A 50 -7.10 -1.18 -9.75
N ASN A 51 -6.47 -0.32 -10.53
CA ASN A 51 -6.66 1.12 -10.45
C ASN A 51 -8.01 1.44 -11.15
N GLY A 52 -9.11 1.24 -10.44
CA GLY A 52 -10.48 1.37 -10.96
C GLY A 52 -11.00 2.81 -11.07
N GLY A 53 -10.15 3.81 -10.85
CA GLY A 53 -10.54 5.23 -10.91
C GLY A 53 -10.51 5.79 -12.34
N PRO A 54 -11.30 6.83 -12.65
CA PRO A 54 -11.22 7.52 -13.92
C PRO A 54 -9.79 8.06 -14.16
N PRO A 55 -9.30 8.11 -15.42
CA PRO A 55 -7.90 8.39 -15.79
C PRO A 55 -7.31 9.75 -15.32
N ARG A 56 -8.09 10.56 -14.61
CA ARG A 56 -7.77 11.94 -14.23
C ARG A 56 -7.49 12.12 -12.74
N GLU A 57 -7.67 11.08 -11.92
CA GLU A 57 -7.26 11.18 -10.52
C GLU A 57 -5.74 10.97 -10.43
N PRO A 58 -4.99 11.92 -9.82
CA PRO A 58 -3.59 11.72 -9.55
C PRO A 58 -3.40 10.40 -8.81
N ASN A 59 -2.36 9.64 -9.12
CA ASN A 59 -2.06 8.41 -8.38
C ASN A 59 -1.63 8.79 -6.94
N LEU A 60 -2.62 8.96 -6.06
CA LEU A 60 -2.44 9.42 -4.67
C LEU A 60 -1.60 8.44 -3.86
N ILE A 61 -1.53 7.18 -4.31
CA ILE A 61 -0.69 6.14 -3.73
C ILE A 61 0.78 6.56 -3.81
N LEU A 62 1.22 7.20 -4.89
CA LEU A 62 2.61 7.65 -5.04
C LEU A 62 3.07 8.61 -3.92
N LYS A 63 2.16 9.46 -3.41
CA LYS A 63 2.49 10.33 -2.27
C LYS A 63 2.74 9.52 -0.99
N SER A 64 1.95 8.48 -0.77
CA SER A 64 2.13 7.56 0.37
C SER A 64 3.41 6.73 0.28
N MET A 65 4.00 6.61 -0.92
CA MET A 65 5.26 5.88 -1.14
C MET A 65 6.51 6.69 -0.76
N LEU A 66 6.41 8.02 -0.60
CA LEU A 66 7.59 8.88 -0.39
C LEU A 66 8.36 8.56 0.89
N ASP A 67 7.70 7.95 1.87
CA ASP A 67 8.32 7.55 3.14
C ASP A 67 8.92 6.13 3.13
N TYR A 68 8.97 5.49 1.96
CA TYR A 68 9.43 4.13 1.76
C TYR A 68 10.56 4.07 0.71
N ARG A 69 11.36 3.01 0.79
CA ARG A 69 12.19 2.59 -0.35
C ARG A 69 11.32 1.80 -1.31
N VAL A 70 11.19 2.28 -2.55
CA VAL A 70 10.45 1.56 -3.60
C VAL A 70 11.30 0.39 -4.10
N LEU A 71 10.80 -0.84 -3.96
CA LEU A 71 11.44 -2.05 -4.48
C LEU A 71 10.85 -2.47 -5.83
N LEU A 72 9.54 -2.31 -6.00
CA LEU A 72 8.82 -2.59 -7.23
C LEU A 72 7.70 -1.57 -7.40
N PHE A 73 7.53 -1.08 -8.63
CA PHE A 73 6.35 -0.34 -9.05
C PHE A 73 5.99 -0.78 -10.47
N GLU A 74 4.84 -1.42 -10.62
CA GLU A 74 4.28 -1.79 -11.92
C GLU A 74 2.85 -1.27 -11.99
N ASP A 75 2.54 -0.52 -13.05
CA ASP A 75 1.18 -0.13 -13.41
C ASP A 75 0.96 -0.55 -14.86
N LEU A 76 0.56 -1.80 -15.05
CA LEU A 76 0.49 -2.46 -16.35
C LEU A 76 -0.92 -3.01 -16.60
N PRO A 77 -1.36 -3.15 -17.86
CA PRO A 77 -2.65 -3.78 -18.16
C PRO A 77 -2.70 -5.21 -17.59
N GLY A 78 -3.73 -5.50 -16.80
CA GLY A 78 -4.06 -6.83 -16.29
C GLY A 78 -5.51 -7.18 -16.60
N VAL A 79 -5.84 -8.47 -16.58
CA VAL A 79 -7.22 -8.95 -16.79
C VAL A 79 -7.88 -9.17 -15.43
N ALA A 80 -8.97 -8.45 -15.16
CA ALA A 80 -9.75 -8.64 -13.95
C ALA A 80 -10.42 -10.01 -13.94
N ASP A 81 -10.38 -10.67 -12.79
CA ASP A 81 -11.04 -11.98 -12.63
C ASP A 81 -12.54 -11.89 -12.87
N TRP A 82 -13.14 -10.80 -12.40
CA TRP A 82 -14.54 -10.46 -12.56
C TRP A 82 -14.75 -9.67 -13.86
N GLY A 83 -15.71 -10.11 -14.68
CA GLY A 83 -16.06 -9.43 -15.93
C GLY A 83 -15.03 -9.56 -17.07
N LYS A 84 -13.84 -10.12 -16.80
CA LYS A 84 -12.76 -10.34 -17.79
C LYS A 84 -12.37 -9.06 -18.55
N VAL A 85 -12.44 -7.93 -17.87
CA VAL A 85 -12.07 -6.62 -18.41
C VAL A 85 -10.57 -6.39 -18.23
N THR A 86 -9.93 -5.81 -19.24
CA THR A 86 -8.54 -5.34 -19.11
C THR A 86 -8.55 -3.97 -18.46
N ALA A 87 -7.80 -3.81 -17.37
CA ALA A 87 -7.66 -2.56 -16.64
C ALA A 87 -6.22 -2.40 -16.12
N PRO A 88 -5.78 -1.17 -15.80
CA PRO A 88 -4.48 -0.96 -15.14
C PRO A 88 -4.43 -1.71 -13.80
N LEU A 89 -3.45 -2.60 -13.68
CA LEU A 89 -3.18 -3.41 -12.50
C LEU A 89 -1.91 -2.89 -11.85
N LEU A 90 -2.09 -2.33 -10.66
CA LEU A 90 -1.01 -1.81 -9.85
C LEU A 90 -0.41 -2.94 -9.01
N ARG A 91 0.92 -3.08 -9.05
CA ARG A 91 1.71 -3.89 -8.12
C ARG A 91 2.83 -3.05 -7.55
N VAL A 92 2.91 -3.01 -6.23
CA VAL A 92 3.92 -2.22 -5.53
C VAL A 92 4.51 -3.04 -4.40
N ALA A 93 5.84 -3.00 -4.29
CA ALA A 93 6.56 -3.44 -3.11
C ALA A 93 7.34 -2.25 -2.54
N LEU A 94 7.06 -1.93 -1.29
CA LEU A 94 7.63 -0.81 -0.55
C LEU A 94 8.31 -1.33 0.71
N GLU A 95 9.48 -0.83 1.02
CA GLU A 95 10.19 -1.17 2.24
C GLU A 95 10.26 0.02 3.18
N LYS A 96 9.93 -0.20 4.45
CA LYS A 96 10.06 0.83 5.47
C LYS A 96 11.54 1.17 5.67
N ILE A 97 11.90 2.40 5.32
CA ILE A 97 13.23 2.93 5.61
C ILE A 97 13.39 3.00 7.13
N ALA A 98 14.46 2.41 7.66
CA ALA A 98 14.84 2.64 9.02
C ALA A 98 15.08 4.16 9.18
N SER A 99 14.38 4.81 10.11
CA SER A 99 14.83 6.14 10.51
C SER A 99 16.27 6.00 10.97
N GLU A 100 17.19 6.80 10.39
CA GLU A 100 18.52 6.97 10.95
C GLU A 100 18.35 7.25 12.45
N PRO A 101 19.10 6.59 13.36
CA PRO A 101 19.08 7.02 14.75
C PRO A 101 19.44 8.50 14.75
N ALA A 102 18.61 9.32 15.42
CA ALA A 102 18.91 10.74 15.57
C ALA A 102 20.33 10.89 16.12
N PRO A 103 21.13 11.85 15.61
CA PRO A 103 22.51 12.04 16.05
C PRO A 103 22.63 12.31 17.55
#